data_AF-A0A969I8D6-F1
#
_entry.id   AF-A0A969I8D6-F1
#
_cell.length_a   1.000
_cell.length_b   1.000
_cell.length_c   1.000
_cell.angle_alpha   90.00
_cell.angle_beta   90.00
_cell.angle_gamma   90.00
#
_symmetry.space_group_name_H-M   'P 1'
#
loop_
_entity.id
_entity.type
_entity.pdbx_description
1 polymer ?
#
loop_
_entity_poly.entity_id
_entity_poly.type
_entity_poly.pdbx_seq_one_letter_code
_entity_poly.pdbx_strand_id
1 'polypeptide(L)'
;MSATAWENAKAWAKATSSIQRLGLREIPFTESPIDLNSDTLSRVFTGRRDELRRVFNLFQSRERRRILVYGRLGIGKSTFLLEVLSVLRRKRPKMLTTYISLPADLDLATTALIAVAQEMPENDWAQRQLYQMGIPTAKPIKERSSEAGGSMVLTGKISEKDVPITKPQYPAISLDILLEQAQKQHPDGVAIAIDDLDKQS
;
A
#
# COMPACT_ATOMS: atom_id res chain seq x y z
N MET A 1 -0.68 15.32 35.28
CA MET A 1 0.35 14.73 34.39
C MET A 1 0.95 13.54 35.12
N SER A 2 0.89 12.32 34.55
CA SER A 2 1.37 11.10 35.21
C SER A 2 2.89 10.95 35.09
N ALA A 3 3.53 10.29 36.06
CA ALA A 3 4.98 10.03 36.09
C ALA A 3 5.48 9.30 34.82
N THR A 4 4.63 8.44 34.23
CA THR A 4 4.86 7.71 32.98
C THR A 4 5.05 8.62 31.77
N ALA A 5 4.32 9.74 31.70
CA ALA A 5 4.48 10.69 30.60
C ALA A 5 5.86 11.39 30.64
N TRP A 6 6.42 11.55 31.83
CA TRP A 6 7.69 12.24 32.05
C TRP A 6 8.90 11.35 31.76
N GLU A 7 8.82 10.06 32.11
CA GLU A 7 9.85 9.07 31.75
C GLU A 7 9.90 8.82 30.25
N ASN A 8 8.74 8.72 29.59
CA ASN A 8 8.67 8.61 28.13
C ASN A 8 9.28 9.83 27.44
N ALA A 9 8.97 11.05 27.90
CA ALA A 9 9.56 12.27 27.35
C ALA A 9 11.09 12.32 27.50
N LYS A 10 11.64 11.84 28.63
CA LYS A 10 13.09 11.73 28.84
C LYS A 10 13.74 10.68 27.92
N ALA A 11 13.10 9.53 27.74
CA ALA A 11 13.57 8.49 26.84
C ALA A 11 13.61 8.97 25.38
N TRP A 12 12.56 9.67 24.95
CA TRP A 12 12.49 10.31 23.63
C TRP A 12 13.57 11.37 23.45
N ALA A 13 13.74 12.30 24.39
CA ALA A 13 14.76 13.34 24.31
C ALA A 13 16.19 12.76 24.24
N LYS A 14 16.45 11.68 24.99
CA LYS A 14 17.73 10.97 24.96
C LYS A 14 17.96 10.31 23.59
N ALA A 15 16.95 9.63 23.04
CA ALA A 15 17.01 9.01 21.72
C ALA A 15 17.25 10.04 20.61
N THR A 16 16.56 11.19 20.63
CA THR A 16 16.76 12.26 19.65
C THR A 16 18.20 12.81 19.69
N SER A 17 18.76 12.98 20.89
CA SER A 17 20.14 13.45 21.06
C SER A 17 21.19 12.45 20.55
N SER A 18 20.94 11.15 20.69
CA SER A 18 21.81 10.08 20.18
C SER A 18 21.79 9.99 18.65
N ILE A 19 20.64 10.24 18.04
CA ILE A 19 20.43 10.15 16.59
C ILE A 19 21.02 11.36 15.87
N GLN A 20 20.93 12.56 16.46
CA GLN A 20 21.63 13.75 15.97
C GLN A 20 23.15 13.58 15.96
N ARG A 21 23.73 12.89 16.96
CA ARG A 21 25.17 12.55 17.00
C ARG A 21 25.60 11.59 15.89
N LEU A 22 24.66 10.82 15.32
CA LEU A 22 24.88 9.95 14.16
C LEU A 22 24.64 10.67 12.81
N GLY A 23 24.40 11.98 12.81
CA GLY A 23 24.14 12.77 11.60
C GLY A 23 22.72 12.61 11.04
N LEU A 24 21.84 11.95 11.80
CA LEU A 24 20.45 11.70 11.42
C LEU A 24 19.54 12.77 12.03
N ARG A 25 18.67 13.37 11.22
CA ARG A 25 17.72 14.40 11.66
C ARG A 25 16.42 13.83 12.22
N GLU A 26 16.11 12.58 11.86
CA GLU A 26 14.93 11.84 12.29
C GLU A 26 15.30 10.37 12.54
N ILE A 27 14.47 9.66 13.32
CA ILE A 27 14.65 8.24 13.59
C ILE A 27 14.26 7.46 12.34
N PRO A 28 15.18 6.75 11.67
CA PRO A 28 14.86 6.03 10.44
C PRO A 28 14.12 4.71 10.67
N PHE A 29 13.86 4.38 11.93
CA PHE A 29 13.14 3.18 12.37
C PHE A 29 11.80 3.63 12.97
N THR A 30 10.83 3.93 12.11
CA THR A 30 9.44 4.22 12.49
C THR A 30 8.60 2.95 12.40
N GLU A 31 7.55 2.83 13.23
CA GLU A 31 6.62 1.70 13.18
C GLU A 31 5.85 1.63 11.85
N SER A 32 5.68 2.79 11.19
CA SER A 32 5.14 2.94 9.85
C SER A 32 6.21 3.56 8.94
N PRO A 33 6.80 2.81 8.00
CA PRO A 33 7.81 3.32 7.07
C PRO A 33 7.28 4.30 6.01
N ILE A 34 5.96 4.53 5.98
CA ILE A 34 5.24 5.31 4.97
C ILE A 34 5.59 6.82 5.07
N ASP A 35 6.10 7.26 6.23
CA ASP A 35 6.38 8.67 6.54
C ASP A 35 7.85 9.09 6.30
N LEU A 36 8.73 8.18 5.87
CA LEU A 36 10.15 8.50 5.67
C LEU A 36 10.35 9.24 4.34
N ASN A 37 10.82 10.49 4.42
CA ASN A 37 11.21 11.27 3.25
C ASN A 37 12.32 10.57 2.45
N SER A 38 12.30 10.69 1.12
CA SER A 38 13.24 10.01 0.20
C SER A 38 14.71 10.34 0.48
N ASP A 39 15.00 11.54 0.95
CA ASP A 39 16.34 11.96 1.36
C ASP A 39 16.82 11.19 2.62
N THR A 40 15.94 10.86 3.56
CA THR A 40 16.30 10.10 4.75
C THR A 40 16.55 8.64 4.42
N LEU A 41 15.70 8.03 3.59
CA LEU A 41 15.92 6.67 3.09
C LEU A 41 17.28 6.55 2.39
N SER A 42 17.64 7.52 1.54
CA SER A 42 18.92 7.52 0.82
C SER A 42 20.16 7.63 1.73
N ARG A 43 20.03 8.24 2.92
CA ARG A 43 21.12 8.38 3.90
C ARG A 43 21.33 7.13 4.73
N VAL A 44 20.26 6.37 4.98
CA VAL A 44 20.32 5.12 5.77
C VAL A 44 20.64 3.92 4.88
N PHE A 45 20.26 3.98 3.60
CA PHE A 45 20.45 2.91 2.64
C PHE A 45 21.80 2.98 1.90
N THR A 46 22.90 2.78 2.63
CA THR A 46 24.26 2.77 2.05
C THR A 46 24.72 1.35 1.68
N GLY A 47 25.53 1.22 0.62
CA GLY A 47 26.26 -0.03 0.32
C GLY A 47 25.49 -1.11 -0.46
N ARG A 48 24.30 -0.82 -1.01
CA ARG A 48 23.45 -1.80 -1.73
C ARG A 48 23.21 -1.51 -3.20
N ARG A 49 24.20 -0.86 -3.82
CA ARG A 49 24.10 -0.44 -5.23
C ARG A 49 23.96 -1.61 -6.19
N ASP A 50 24.61 -2.73 -5.90
CA ASP A 50 24.59 -3.91 -6.76
C ASP A 50 23.26 -4.69 -6.65
N GLU A 51 22.67 -4.78 -5.46
CA GLU A 51 21.31 -5.29 -5.26
C GLU A 51 20.27 -4.42 -5.97
N LEU A 52 20.35 -3.10 -5.79
CA LEU A 52 19.47 -2.15 -6.47
C LEU A 52 19.60 -2.27 -8.00
N ARG A 53 20.83 -2.31 -8.52
CA ARG A 53 21.07 -2.47 -9.97
C ARG A 53 20.46 -3.77 -10.49
N ARG A 54 20.64 -4.88 -9.78
CA ARG A 54 20.04 -6.18 -10.14
C ARG A 54 18.51 -6.09 -10.18
N VAL A 55 17.90 -5.51 -9.15
CA VAL A 55 16.44 -5.35 -9.09
C VAL A 55 15.91 -4.41 -10.16
N PHE A 56 16.54 -3.27 -10.42
CA PHE A 56 16.10 -2.34 -11.46
C PHE A 56 16.20 -2.91 -12.87
N ASN A 57 17.16 -3.79 -13.13
CA ASN A 57 17.22 -4.52 -14.40
C ASN A 57 16.00 -5.43 -14.61
N LEU A 58 15.39 -5.96 -13.54
CA LEU A 58 14.19 -6.79 -13.65
C LEU A 58 12.97 -5.98 -14.11
N PHE A 59 12.95 -4.66 -13.86
CA PHE A 59 11.86 -3.77 -14.28
C PHE A 59 12.01 -3.25 -15.72
N GLN A 60 13.05 -3.65 -16.46
CA GLN A 60 13.24 -3.22 -17.86
C GLN A 60 12.31 -3.96 -18.84
N SER A 61 11.93 -5.20 -18.52
CA SER A 61 10.95 -5.97 -19.29
C SER A 61 9.52 -5.56 -18.92
N ARG A 62 8.59 -5.67 -19.87
CA ARG A 62 7.13 -5.50 -19.65
C ARG A 62 6.45 -6.77 -19.16
N GLU A 63 7.19 -7.86 -18.99
CA GLU A 63 6.65 -9.12 -18.49
C GLU A 63 6.28 -9.04 -17.01
N ARG A 64 5.22 -9.78 -16.63
CA ARG A 64 4.85 -9.98 -15.23
C ARG A 64 5.99 -10.74 -14.52
N ARG A 65 6.55 -10.13 -13.47
CA ARG A 65 7.61 -10.74 -12.64
C ARG A 65 7.22 -10.73 -11.17
N ARG A 66 7.64 -11.78 -10.46
CA ARG A 66 7.55 -11.88 -9.00
C ARG A 66 8.98 -11.87 -8.46
N ILE A 67 9.27 -10.93 -7.57
CA ILE A 67 10.61 -10.76 -7.00
C ILE A 67 10.52 -11.10 -5.51
N LEU A 68 11.25 -12.13 -5.08
CA LEU A 68 11.38 -12.46 -3.66
C LEU A 68 12.65 -11.82 -3.11
N VAL A 69 12.50 -10.94 -2.12
CA VAL A 69 13.61 -10.37 -1.37
C VAL A 69 13.73 -11.12 -0.05
N TYR A 70 14.83 -11.83 0.15
CA TYR A 70 15.07 -12.62 1.36
C TYR A 70 16.43 -12.27 1.99
N GLY A 71 16.58 -12.58 3.27
CA GLY A 71 17.79 -12.27 4.04
C GLY A 71 17.52 -12.26 5.54
N ARG A 72 18.60 -12.18 6.33
CA ARG A 72 18.54 -12.20 7.80
C ARG A 72 17.61 -11.13 8.36
N LEU A 73 17.07 -11.38 9.55
CA LEU A 73 16.32 -10.40 10.32
C LEU A 73 17.19 -9.17 10.60
N GLY A 74 16.57 -7.98 10.64
CA GLY A 74 17.27 -6.71 10.90
C GLY A 74 18.15 -6.19 9.75
N ILE A 75 18.24 -6.88 8.62
CA ILE A 75 19.09 -6.45 7.50
C ILE A 75 18.45 -5.33 6.64
N GLY A 76 17.29 -4.79 7.01
CA GLY A 76 16.63 -3.70 6.26
C GLY A 76 16.05 -4.13 4.91
N LYS A 77 15.34 -5.27 4.86
CA LYS A 77 14.60 -5.72 3.66
C LYS A 77 13.45 -4.78 3.33
N SER A 78 12.67 -4.40 4.34
CA SER A 78 11.59 -3.41 4.24
C SER A 78 12.12 -2.08 3.69
N THR A 79 13.23 -1.57 4.26
CA THR A 79 13.90 -0.35 3.78
C THR A 79 14.34 -0.47 2.33
N PHE A 80 14.85 -1.63 1.90
CA PHE A 80 15.22 -1.87 0.51
C PHE A 80 14.01 -1.80 -0.42
N LEU A 81 12.89 -2.46 -0.06
CA LEU A 81 11.66 -2.42 -0.86
C LEU A 81 11.16 -0.98 -1.02
N LEU A 82 11.15 -0.21 0.06
CA LEU A 82 10.71 1.19 0.05
C LEU A 82 11.61 2.07 -0.80
N GLU A 83 12.94 1.87 -0.76
CA GLU A 83 13.86 2.60 -1.63
C GLU A 83 13.63 2.25 -3.11
N VAL A 84 13.40 0.97 -3.43
CA VAL A 84 13.06 0.54 -4.79
C VAL A 84 11.79 1.26 -5.28
N LEU A 85 10.71 1.25 -4.49
CA LEU A 85 9.46 1.93 -4.83
C LEU A 85 9.65 3.45 -4.95
N SER A 86 10.41 4.06 -4.04
CA SER A 86 10.73 5.49 -4.05
C SER A 86 11.46 5.89 -5.34
N VAL A 87 12.41 5.08 -5.81
CA VAL A 87 13.08 5.30 -7.10
C VAL A 87 12.12 5.09 -8.27
N LEU A 88 11.31 4.03 -8.26
CA LEU A 88 10.33 3.77 -9.32
C LEU A 88 9.33 4.91 -9.46
N ARG A 89 8.75 5.38 -8.36
CA ARG A 89 7.82 6.52 -8.34
C ARG A 89 8.46 7.80 -8.90
N ARG A 90 9.74 8.05 -8.58
CA ARG A 90 10.49 9.21 -9.09
C ARG A 90 10.85 9.10 -10.58
N LYS A 91 11.21 7.90 -11.05
CA LYS A 91 11.74 7.67 -12.41
C LYS A 91 10.69 7.23 -13.42
N ARG A 92 9.55 6.72 -12.96
CA ARG A 92 8.41 6.24 -13.75
C ARG A 92 7.11 6.76 -13.14
N PRO A 93 6.82 8.07 -13.26
CA PRO A 93 5.63 8.67 -12.64
C PRO A 93 4.31 8.14 -13.20
N LYS A 94 4.31 7.45 -14.36
CA LYS A 94 3.11 6.79 -14.91
C LYS A 94 3.02 5.31 -14.52
N MET A 95 3.85 4.84 -13.59
CA MET A 95 3.76 3.50 -12.99
C MET A 95 2.98 3.59 -11.69
N LEU A 96 2.03 2.68 -11.47
CA LEU A 96 1.39 2.53 -10.16
C LEU A 96 2.38 1.81 -9.23
N THR A 97 2.74 2.43 -8.12
CA THR A 97 3.60 1.83 -7.09
C THR A 97 2.84 1.78 -5.78
N THR A 98 2.66 0.58 -5.21
CA THR A 98 1.97 0.40 -3.93
C THR A 98 2.78 -0.46 -2.97
N TYR A 99 2.61 -0.23 -1.67
CA TYR A 99 3.23 -0.99 -0.58
C TYR A 99 2.14 -1.42 0.40
N ILE A 100 2.18 -2.67 0.82
CA ILE A 100 1.32 -3.19 1.88
C ILE A 100 2.08 -4.22 2.72
N SER A 101 1.81 -4.26 4.02
CA SER A 101 2.28 -5.35 4.87
C SER A 101 1.29 -6.51 4.78
N LEU A 102 1.79 -7.74 4.67
CA LEU A 102 0.95 -8.94 4.61
C LEU A 102 0.28 -9.19 5.97
N PRO A 103 -1.06 -9.12 6.06
CA PRO A 103 -1.76 -9.47 7.29
C PRO A 103 -1.72 -10.98 7.52
N ALA A 104 -1.67 -11.41 8.78
CA ALA A 104 -1.53 -12.82 9.14
C ALA A 104 -2.72 -13.70 8.70
N ASP A 105 -3.89 -13.10 8.51
CA ASP A 105 -5.15 -13.77 8.18
C ASP A 105 -5.54 -13.63 6.70
N LEU A 106 -4.73 -12.95 5.88
CA LEU A 106 -5.00 -12.73 4.46
C LEU A 106 -3.98 -13.43 3.57
N ASP A 107 -4.46 -13.98 2.46
CA ASP A 107 -3.58 -14.50 1.43
C ASP A 107 -2.92 -13.38 0.61
N LEU A 108 -1.90 -13.74 -0.17
CA LEU A 108 -1.13 -12.82 -0.98
C LEU A 108 -1.98 -12.13 -2.07
N ALA A 109 -2.97 -12.84 -2.64
CA ALA A 109 -3.78 -12.34 -3.75
C ALA A 109 -4.77 -11.27 -3.26
N THR A 110 -5.42 -11.52 -2.14
CA THR A 110 -6.31 -10.60 -1.45
C THR A 110 -5.53 -9.38 -0.98
N THR A 111 -4.35 -9.57 -0.39
CA THR A 111 -3.46 -8.49 0.02
C THR A 111 -3.05 -7.60 -1.16
N ALA A 112 -2.65 -8.22 -2.28
CA ALA A 112 -2.33 -7.48 -3.51
C ALA A 112 -3.55 -6.74 -4.08
N LEU A 113 -4.74 -7.36 -4.04
CA LEU A 113 -5.99 -6.76 -4.51
C LEU A 113 -6.31 -5.49 -3.71
N ILE A 114 -6.20 -5.56 -2.38
CA ILE A 114 -6.40 -4.43 -1.48
C ILE A 114 -5.43 -3.30 -1.83
N ALA A 115 -4.13 -3.62 -1.95
CA ALA A 115 -3.09 -2.63 -2.21
C ALA A 115 -3.27 -1.88 -3.53
N VAL A 116 -3.67 -2.59 -4.59
CA VAL A 116 -3.95 -1.95 -5.89
C VAL A 116 -5.24 -1.15 -5.82
N ALA A 117 -6.28 -1.67 -5.16
CA ALA A 117 -7.58 -1.00 -5.11
C ALA A 117 -7.52 0.32 -4.31
N GLN A 118 -6.70 0.38 -3.26
CA GLN A 118 -6.47 1.62 -2.49
C GLN A 118 -5.81 2.71 -3.34
N GLU A 119 -4.92 2.36 -4.26
CA GLU A 119 -4.27 3.29 -5.20
C GLU A 119 -5.15 3.65 -6.42
N MET A 120 -6.38 3.13 -6.49
CA MET A 120 -7.33 3.40 -7.57
C MET A 120 -8.66 3.98 -7.04
N PRO A 121 -8.65 5.18 -6.42
CA PRO A 121 -9.84 5.80 -5.81
C PRO A 121 -10.95 6.15 -6.80
N GLU A 122 -10.59 6.39 -8.07
CA GLU A 122 -11.51 6.75 -9.14
C GLU A 122 -12.10 5.54 -9.87
N ASN A 123 -11.68 4.32 -9.53
CA ASN A 123 -12.15 3.10 -10.18
C ASN A 123 -13.28 2.47 -9.35
N ASP A 124 -14.50 2.51 -9.87
CA ASP A 124 -15.69 1.98 -9.17
C ASP A 124 -15.57 0.49 -8.83
N TRP A 125 -14.93 -0.31 -9.70
CA TRP A 125 -14.70 -1.73 -9.44
C TRP A 125 -13.73 -1.93 -8.27
N ALA A 126 -12.63 -1.18 -8.25
CA ALA A 126 -11.65 -1.18 -7.17
C ALA A 126 -12.30 -0.83 -5.83
N GLN A 127 -13.06 0.27 -5.80
CA GLN A 127 -13.75 0.71 -4.59
C GLN A 127 -14.77 -0.34 -4.13
N ARG A 128 -15.51 -0.96 -5.06
CA ARG A 128 -16.47 -2.03 -4.72
C ARG A 128 -15.80 -3.24 -4.08
N GLN A 129 -14.60 -3.63 -4.54
CA GLN A 129 -13.84 -4.71 -3.92
C GLN A 129 -13.45 -4.36 -2.47
N LEU A 130 -12.97 -3.14 -2.21
CA LEU A 130 -12.65 -2.68 -0.85
C LEU A 130 -13.87 -2.70 0.06
N TYR A 131 -14.99 -2.16 -0.41
CA TYR A 131 -16.24 -2.13 0.34
C TYR A 131 -16.75 -3.53 0.68
N GLN A 132 -16.70 -4.47 -0.29
CA GLN A 132 -17.06 -5.88 -0.10
C GLN A 132 -16.19 -6.58 0.96
N MET A 133 -14.99 -6.08 1.20
CA MET A 133 -14.07 -6.56 2.25
C MET A 133 -14.21 -5.80 3.57
N GLY A 134 -15.12 -4.82 3.66
CA GLY A 134 -15.27 -3.97 4.85
C GLY A 134 -14.13 -2.96 5.04
N ILE A 135 -13.33 -2.72 3.99
CA ILE A 135 -12.21 -1.77 4.01
C ILE A 135 -12.74 -0.39 3.60
N PRO A 136 -12.38 0.68 4.34
CA PRO A 136 -12.82 2.05 4.00
C PRO A 136 -12.50 2.41 2.55
N THR A 137 -13.50 2.95 1.85
CA THR A 137 -13.38 3.42 0.46
C THR A 137 -13.15 4.92 0.40
N ALA A 138 -12.47 5.39 -0.65
CA ALA A 138 -12.24 6.81 -0.89
C ALA A 138 -13.55 7.57 -1.21
N LYS A 139 -14.56 6.87 -1.72
CA LYS A 139 -15.90 7.40 -2.00
C LYS A 139 -16.97 6.50 -1.38
N PRO A 140 -18.05 7.07 -0.79
CA PRO A 140 -19.15 6.26 -0.27
C PRO A 140 -19.85 5.53 -1.41
N ILE A 141 -19.83 4.20 -1.38
CA ILE A 141 -20.52 3.36 -2.38
C ILE A 141 -21.97 3.22 -1.95
N LYS A 142 -22.89 3.74 -2.76
CA LYS A 142 -24.33 3.61 -2.54
C LYS A 142 -24.94 2.92 -3.75
N GLU A 143 -25.67 1.83 -3.53
CA GLU A 143 -26.49 1.24 -4.59
C GLU A 143 -27.75 2.11 -4.78
N ARG A 144 -27.93 2.65 -5.99
CA ARG A 144 -29.17 3.32 -6.40
C ARG A 144 -30.03 2.31 -7.14
N SER A 145 -31.04 1.77 -6.46
CA SER A 145 -32.12 1.04 -7.12
C SER A 145 -33.14 2.04 -7.65
N SER A 146 -33.36 2.08 -8.97
CA SER A 146 -34.47 2.82 -9.57
C SER A 146 -35.54 1.81 -9.98
N GLU A 147 -36.64 1.74 -9.23
CA GLU A 147 -37.83 1.00 -9.66
C GLU A 147 -38.53 1.81 -10.75
N ALA A 148 -38.27 1.47 -12.03
CA ALA A 148 -39.03 1.98 -13.15
C ALA A 148 -40.35 1.21 -13.25
N GLY A 149 -41.29 1.52 -12.36
CA GLY A 149 -42.69 1.10 -12.45
C GLY A 149 -43.48 2.14 -13.26
N GLY A 150 -44.04 1.73 -14.40
CA GLY A 150 -44.83 2.60 -15.27
C GLY A 150 -46.07 3.15 -14.57
N SER A 151 -46.04 4.44 -14.23
CA SER A 151 -47.21 5.29 -13.99
C SER A 151 -46.73 6.72 -13.75
N MET A 152 -47.24 7.66 -14.53
CA MET A 152 -46.94 9.10 -14.49
C MET A 152 -47.45 9.74 -13.18
N VAL A 153 -46.81 9.53 -12.02
CA VAL A 153 -46.94 10.43 -10.85
C VAL A 153 -45.62 10.54 -10.10
N LEU A 154 -45.21 11.80 -9.93
CA LEU A 154 -44.02 12.33 -9.29
C LEU A 154 -43.84 11.85 -7.82
N THR A 155 -43.22 10.69 -7.57
CA THR A 155 -42.54 10.44 -6.27
C THR A 155 -41.51 9.33 -6.40
N GLY A 156 -40.36 9.64 -7.00
CA GLY A 156 -39.20 8.74 -6.95
C GLY A 156 -38.69 8.63 -5.52
N LYS A 157 -38.99 7.53 -4.82
CA LYS A 157 -38.31 7.18 -3.57
C LYS A 157 -36.87 6.79 -3.93
N ILE A 158 -35.94 7.72 -3.79
CA ILE A 158 -34.52 7.39 -3.79
C ILE A 158 -34.24 6.71 -2.45
N SER A 159 -34.19 5.37 -2.44
CA SER A 159 -33.68 4.62 -1.31
C SER A 159 -32.20 4.33 -1.53
N GLU A 160 -31.36 4.85 -0.65
CA GLU A 160 -29.96 4.45 -0.54
C GLU A 160 -29.91 3.19 0.34
N LYS A 161 -29.44 2.06 -0.20
CA LYS A 161 -29.18 0.85 0.59
C LYS A 161 -27.69 0.59 0.62
N ASP A 162 -27.17 0.27 1.80
CA ASP A 162 -25.82 -0.23 1.97
C ASP A 162 -25.69 -1.57 1.24
N VAL A 163 -24.60 -1.73 0.48
CA VAL A 163 -24.33 -2.99 -0.22
C VAL A 163 -23.96 -4.03 0.84
N PRO A 164 -24.44 -5.28 0.74
CA PRO A 164 -24.02 -6.31 1.68
C PRO A 164 -22.51 -6.57 1.56
N ILE A 165 -21.81 -6.58 2.71
CA ILE A 165 -20.40 -6.95 2.81
C ILE A 165 -20.29 -8.45 2.50
N THR A 166 -19.83 -8.79 1.31
CA THR A 166 -19.56 -10.16 0.89
C THR A 166 -18.11 -10.24 0.42
N LYS A 167 -17.25 -10.98 1.15
CA LYS A 167 -15.85 -11.18 0.75
C LYS A 167 -15.79 -11.65 -0.71
N PRO A 168 -14.83 -11.17 -1.52
CA PRO A 168 -14.69 -11.62 -2.91
C PRO A 168 -14.54 -13.14 -2.95
N GLN A 169 -15.40 -13.82 -3.71
CA GLN A 169 -15.34 -15.29 -3.84
C GLN A 169 -14.09 -15.76 -4.57
N TYR A 170 -13.49 -14.92 -5.44
CA TYR A 170 -12.31 -15.27 -6.24
C TYR A 170 -11.28 -14.11 -6.27
N PRO A 171 -10.52 -13.88 -5.18
CA PRO A 171 -9.60 -12.76 -5.06
C PRO A 171 -8.54 -12.69 -6.18
N ALA A 172 -8.03 -13.85 -6.63
CA ALA A 172 -7.05 -13.90 -7.72
C ALA A 172 -7.60 -13.40 -9.07
N ILE A 173 -8.85 -13.75 -9.38
CA ILE A 173 -9.53 -13.29 -10.60
C ILE A 173 -9.82 -11.80 -10.50
N SER A 174 -10.34 -11.35 -9.35
CA SER A 174 -10.55 -9.91 -9.09
C SER A 174 -9.25 -9.11 -9.23
N LEU A 175 -8.13 -9.64 -8.72
CA LEU A 175 -6.82 -9.03 -8.85
C LEU A 175 -6.37 -8.94 -10.31
N ASP A 176 -6.48 -10.02 -11.08
CA ASP A 176 -6.05 -9.99 -12.49
C ASP A 176 -6.88 -8.97 -13.31
N ILE A 177 -8.21 -8.91 -13.10
CA ILE A 177 -9.07 -7.89 -13.72
C ILE A 177 -8.62 -6.48 -13.33
N LEU A 178 -8.34 -6.26 -12.04
CA LEU A 178 -7.94 -4.95 -11.55
C LEU A 178 -6.56 -4.55 -12.08
N LEU A 179 -5.63 -5.50 -12.21
CA LEU A 179 -4.31 -5.28 -12.81
C LEU A 179 -4.42 -4.89 -14.28
N GLU A 180 -5.31 -5.50 -15.05
CA GLU A 180 -5.56 -5.10 -16.44
C GLU A 180 -6.09 -3.67 -16.54
N GLN A 181 -6.99 -3.28 -15.64
CA GLN A 181 -7.52 -1.91 -15.59
C GLN A 181 -6.45 -0.91 -15.15
N ALA A 182 -5.65 -1.26 -14.14
CA ALA A 182 -4.53 -0.45 -13.67
C ALA A 182 -3.51 -0.22 -14.79
N GLN A 183 -3.16 -1.25 -15.57
CA GLN A 183 -2.22 -1.12 -16.68
C GLN A 183 -2.73 -0.19 -17.80
N LYS A 184 -4.06 -0.10 -18.01
CA LYS A 184 -4.64 0.87 -18.96
C LYS A 184 -4.44 2.31 -18.50
N GLN A 185 -4.47 2.56 -17.19
CA GLN A 185 -4.28 3.89 -16.59
C GLN A 185 -2.79 4.22 -16.36
N HIS A 186 -1.97 3.19 -16.14
CA HIS A 186 -0.57 3.27 -15.77
C HIS A 186 0.31 2.54 -16.81
N PRO A 187 0.62 3.18 -17.95
CA PRO A 187 1.31 2.52 -19.08
C PRO A 187 2.75 2.09 -18.77
N ASP A 188 3.37 2.65 -17.73
CA ASP A 188 4.71 2.23 -17.31
C ASP A 188 4.69 0.95 -16.45
N GLY A 189 3.50 0.48 -16.05
CA GLY A 189 3.27 -0.78 -15.35
C GLY A 189 2.70 -0.60 -13.94
N VAL A 190 2.64 -1.72 -13.21
CA VAL A 190 2.17 -1.82 -11.83
C VAL A 190 3.22 -2.55 -11.00
N ALA A 191 3.67 -1.94 -9.91
CA ALA A 191 4.60 -2.52 -8.95
C ALA A 191 3.95 -2.59 -7.57
N ILE A 192 3.82 -3.80 -7.04
CA ILE A 192 3.24 -4.08 -5.72
C ILE A 192 4.35 -4.64 -4.84
N ALA A 193 4.68 -3.94 -3.77
CA ALA A 193 5.54 -4.47 -2.72
C ALA A 193 4.66 -5.02 -1.59
N ILE A 194 4.89 -6.28 -1.24
CA ILE A 194 4.23 -6.94 -0.12
C ILE A 194 5.33 -7.33 0.87
N ASP A 195 5.24 -6.80 2.07
CA ASP A 195 6.22 -7.03 3.12
C ASP A 195 5.61 -7.92 4.20
N ASP A 196 6.19 -9.11 4.37
CA ASP A 196 5.85 -9.99 5.47
C ASP A 196 6.64 -9.51 6.69
N LEU A 197 6.07 -8.54 7.39
CA LEU A 197 6.61 -8.11 8.67
C LEU A 197 6.39 -9.26 9.66
N ASP A 198 7.39 -10.13 9.81
CA ASP A 198 7.53 -11.05 10.94
C ASP A 198 7.32 -10.26 12.25
N LYS A 199 6.08 -10.21 12.71
CA LYS A 199 5.64 -9.61 13.98
C LYS A 199 4.81 -10.59 14.81
N GLN A 200 4.88 -11.88 14.52
CA GLN A 200 4.35 -12.91 15.40
C GLN A 200 5.49 -13.60 16.14
N SER A 201 5.95 -12.92 17.19
CA SER A 201 6.63 -13.53 18.33
C SER A 201 5.71 -13.42 19.54
#